data_AF-A0A1S9DS36-F1
#
_entry.id   AF-A0A1S9DS36-F1
#
_cell.length_a   1.000
_cell.length_b   1.000
_cell.length_c   1.000
_cell.angle_alpha   90.00
_cell.angle_beta   90.00
_cell.angle_gamma   90.00
#
_symmetry.space_group_name_H-M   'P 1'
#
loop_
_entity.id
_entity.type
_entity.pdbx_description
1 polymer ?
#
loop_
_entity_poly.entity_id
_entity_poly.type
_entity_poly.pdbx_seq_one_letter_code
_entity_poly.pdbx_strand_id
1 'polypeptide(L)'
;MASVATTGVSSYVLRQHRPGDLGWIVHRHGILYNQEYGWTERFEGLVARVASDFIEHYDPKCERCWVAERDGSFIGCVLLVKDRDSDLNGAKLRLLLVEPSARGLGLGRNLIQQCTSFAHEVGYSRIRLWTNSGLTSARRLYQKEGYKLMKSEEEETLGMKSVTTVVQATQRITSPTMSPSVCPVKPTSPAIVTTSACPAPSLEVWATPYSFDSGMVHYIQFDTETDLGHGFIGPDEIGGSEGEESGPFSTLCDAQLKWLEKDLSSVDRNKTPWIIAAGHRPWYISAKNESGTVCEDCRKVFEPIFLKHGVDLVLSGRTHLYERNAPIRTFNADPNPNGLNNPSAPWYITNGAAGHYDGLDSLS
;
A
#
# COMPACT_ATOMS: atom_id res chain seq x y z
N MET A 1 23.72 -9.57 -58.68
CA MET A 1 23.93 -8.57 -57.62
C MET A 1 23.19 -9.06 -56.38
N ALA A 2 23.93 -9.51 -55.37
CA ALA A 2 23.33 -9.99 -54.12
C ALA A 2 22.95 -8.78 -53.25
N SER A 3 21.68 -8.68 -52.90
CA SER A 3 21.14 -7.68 -51.97
C SER A 3 21.67 -7.96 -50.57
N VAL A 4 22.46 -7.04 -50.03
CA VAL A 4 22.91 -7.05 -48.64
C VAL A 4 21.68 -6.81 -47.76
N ALA A 5 21.26 -7.84 -47.02
CA ALA A 5 20.27 -7.69 -45.97
C ALA A 5 20.91 -6.96 -44.79
N THR A 6 20.60 -5.68 -44.62
CA THR A 6 20.86 -4.94 -43.38
C THR A 6 20.04 -5.58 -42.26
N THR A 7 20.71 -6.30 -41.37
CA THR A 7 20.17 -6.77 -40.10
C THR A 7 19.82 -5.55 -39.25
N GLY A 8 18.55 -5.16 -39.24
CA GLY A 8 18.05 -4.10 -38.37
C GLY A 8 18.28 -4.49 -36.91
N VAL A 9 19.13 -3.75 -36.21
CA VAL A 9 19.18 -3.77 -34.75
C VAL A 9 17.81 -3.36 -34.28
N SER A 10 17.07 -4.26 -33.63
CA SER A 10 15.74 -3.99 -33.10
C SER A 10 15.85 -2.98 -31.95
N SER A 11 15.77 -1.69 -32.29
CA SER A 11 15.92 -0.60 -31.32
C SER A 11 14.68 -0.51 -30.45
N TYR A 12 14.81 -0.86 -29.18
CA TYR A 12 13.87 -0.48 -28.14
C TYR A 12 14.41 0.73 -27.37
N VAL A 13 13.53 1.47 -26.72
CA VAL A 13 13.87 2.58 -25.83
C VAL A 13 13.57 2.18 -24.40
N LEU A 14 14.47 2.51 -23.48
CA LEU A 14 14.18 2.48 -22.05
C LEU A 14 13.82 3.88 -21.57
N ARG A 15 12.74 3.97 -20.81
CA ARG A 15 12.27 5.23 -20.23
C ARG A 15 11.81 5.03 -18.79
N GLN A 16 11.65 6.14 -18.08
CA GLN A 16 10.96 6.15 -16.81
C GLN A 16 9.45 5.88 -17.00
N HIS A 17 8.82 5.32 -15.98
CA HIS A 17 7.37 5.17 -15.91
C HIS A 17 6.62 6.51 -15.98
N ARG A 18 5.36 6.42 -16.37
CA ARG A 18 4.38 7.51 -16.56
C ARG A 18 3.02 7.04 -16.01
N PRO A 19 2.05 7.96 -15.79
CA PRO A 19 0.68 7.57 -15.48
C PRO A 19 0.15 6.53 -16.47
N GLY A 20 -0.44 5.46 -15.95
CA GLY A 20 -0.95 4.32 -16.73
C GLY A 20 0.01 3.13 -16.84
N ASP A 21 1.34 3.33 -16.78
CA ASP A 21 2.30 2.23 -16.96
C ASP A 21 2.20 1.17 -15.86
N LEU A 22 2.01 1.57 -14.61
CA LEU A 22 1.92 0.62 -13.50
C LEU A 22 0.65 -0.24 -13.61
N GLY A 23 -0.48 0.34 -14.03
CA GLY A 23 -1.69 -0.42 -14.34
C GLY A 23 -1.45 -1.41 -15.49
N TRP A 24 -0.70 -0.98 -16.52
CA TRP A 24 -0.29 -1.87 -17.61
C TRP A 24 0.64 -3.00 -17.13
N ILE A 25 1.59 -2.70 -16.24
CA ILE A 25 2.50 -3.68 -15.64
C ILE A 25 1.71 -4.74 -14.86
N VAL A 26 0.73 -4.34 -14.05
CA VAL A 26 -0.17 -5.26 -13.35
C VAL A 26 -0.90 -6.17 -14.34
N HIS A 27 -1.56 -5.57 -15.33
CA HIS A 27 -2.28 -6.28 -16.37
C HIS A 27 -1.40 -7.30 -17.13
N ARG A 28 -0.19 -6.90 -17.53
CA ARG A 28 0.73 -7.78 -18.28
C ARG A 28 1.30 -8.90 -17.43
N HIS A 29 1.60 -8.66 -16.15
CA HIS A 29 1.99 -9.72 -15.24
C HIS A 29 0.85 -10.73 -15.04
N GLY A 30 -0.38 -10.26 -14.80
CA GLY A 30 -1.55 -11.14 -14.63
C GLY A 30 -1.76 -12.07 -15.82
N ILE A 31 -1.82 -11.53 -17.04
CA ILE A 31 -2.02 -12.33 -18.26
C ILE A 31 -0.86 -13.30 -18.51
N LEU A 32 0.38 -12.80 -18.53
CA LEU A 32 1.51 -13.64 -18.93
C LEU A 32 1.82 -14.73 -17.93
N TYR A 33 1.76 -14.43 -16.63
CA TYR A 33 2.06 -15.44 -15.61
C TYR A 33 0.93 -16.47 -15.45
N ASN A 34 -0.32 -16.09 -15.73
CA ASN A 34 -1.40 -17.05 -15.87
C ASN A 34 -1.17 -18.00 -17.05
N GLN A 35 -0.85 -17.46 -18.23
CA GLN A 35 -0.64 -18.26 -19.44
C GLN A 35 0.57 -19.20 -19.36
N GLU A 36 1.68 -18.73 -18.78
CA GLU A 36 2.95 -19.47 -18.77
C GLU A 36 3.12 -20.38 -17.55
N TYR A 37 2.52 -20.01 -16.41
CA TYR A 37 2.76 -20.70 -15.13
C TYR A 37 1.47 -21.12 -14.42
N GLY A 38 0.29 -20.79 -14.96
CA GLY A 38 -1.00 -21.09 -14.33
C GLY A 38 -1.26 -20.27 -13.07
N TRP A 39 -0.56 -19.15 -12.87
CA TRP A 39 -0.74 -18.31 -11.70
C TRP A 39 -2.09 -17.58 -11.77
N THR A 40 -2.82 -17.54 -10.66
CA THR A 40 -4.19 -17.01 -10.61
C THR A 40 -4.21 -15.50 -10.37
N GLU A 41 -5.41 -14.92 -10.33
CA GLU A 41 -5.67 -13.52 -9.98
C GLU A 41 -5.05 -13.11 -8.63
N ARG A 42 -4.75 -14.06 -7.74
CA ARG A 42 -4.02 -13.78 -6.49
C ARG A 42 -2.62 -13.23 -6.75
N PHE A 43 -1.92 -13.72 -7.78
CA PHE A 43 -0.63 -13.16 -8.18
C PHE A 43 -0.79 -11.75 -8.76
N GLU A 44 -1.82 -11.53 -9.58
CA GLU A 44 -2.14 -10.20 -10.10
C GLU A 44 -2.37 -9.21 -8.95
N GLY A 45 -3.11 -9.60 -7.92
CA GLY A 45 -3.30 -8.80 -6.69
C GLY A 45 -2.00 -8.53 -5.94
N LEU A 46 -1.05 -9.48 -5.89
CA LEU A 46 0.29 -9.22 -5.36
C LEU A 46 1.02 -8.15 -6.18
N VAL A 47 0.99 -8.26 -7.51
CA VAL A 47 1.62 -7.27 -8.40
C VAL A 47 0.98 -5.90 -8.24
N ALA A 48 -0.35 -5.84 -8.11
CA ALA A 48 -1.11 -4.61 -7.85
C ALA A 48 -0.67 -3.94 -6.55
N ARG A 49 -0.50 -4.71 -5.46
CA ARG A 49 0.05 -4.17 -4.20
C ARG A 49 1.44 -3.59 -4.38
N VAL A 50 2.37 -4.31 -5.02
CA VAL A 50 3.72 -3.79 -5.28
C VAL A 50 3.69 -2.51 -6.12
N ALA A 51 2.78 -2.43 -7.09
CA ALA A 51 2.60 -1.24 -7.91
C ALA A 51 2.03 -0.05 -7.11
N SER A 52 1.04 -0.29 -6.24
CA SER A 52 0.48 0.73 -5.33
C SER A 52 1.56 1.24 -4.37
N ASP A 53 2.23 0.32 -3.66
CA ASP A 53 3.30 0.64 -2.71
C ASP A 53 4.39 1.51 -3.37
N PHE A 54 4.75 1.17 -4.61
CA PHE A 54 5.74 1.92 -5.38
C PHE A 54 5.26 3.33 -5.71
N ILE A 55 4.03 3.50 -6.19
CA ILE A 55 3.50 4.83 -6.56
C ILE A 55 3.38 5.72 -5.33
N GLU A 56 2.81 5.19 -4.26
CA GLU A 56 2.56 5.92 -3.01
C GLU A 56 3.86 6.40 -2.40
N HIS A 57 4.88 5.55 -2.35
CA HIS A 57 6.14 5.83 -1.65
C HIS A 57 7.28 6.23 -2.58
N TYR A 58 6.98 6.59 -3.83
CA TYR A 58 7.98 6.80 -4.88
C TYR A 58 8.93 7.95 -4.54
N ASP A 59 10.18 7.61 -4.19
CA ASP A 59 11.25 8.61 -4.12
C ASP A 59 12.12 8.56 -5.39
N PRO A 60 12.04 9.55 -6.30
CA PRO A 60 12.84 9.56 -7.52
C PRO A 60 14.35 9.61 -7.30
N LYS A 61 14.82 9.96 -6.09
CA LYS A 61 16.23 9.94 -5.72
C LYS A 61 16.72 8.54 -5.33
N CYS A 62 15.83 7.68 -4.87
CA CYS A 62 16.16 6.38 -4.30
C CYS A 62 15.58 5.21 -5.10
N GLU A 63 14.58 5.47 -5.94
CA GLU A 63 13.76 4.45 -6.57
C GLU A 63 13.52 4.77 -8.03
N ARG A 64 13.30 3.72 -8.83
CA ARG A 64 13.04 3.89 -10.25
C ARG A 64 12.30 2.70 -10.84
N CYS A 65 11.36 3.00 -11.73
CA CYS A 65 10.73 2.03 -12.62
C CYS A 65 11.19 2.32 -14.05
N TRP A 66 11.77 1.32 -14.70
CA TRP A 66 12.12 1.37 -16.11
C TRP A 66 11.06 0.62 -16.91
N VAL A 67 10.61 1.26 -17.99
CA VAL A 67 9.70 0.71 -18.99
C VAL A 67 10.45 0.63 -20.32
N ALA A 68 10.37 -0.53 -20.96
CA ALA A 68 10.91 -0.76 -22.28
C ALA A 68 9.80 -0.65 -23.33
N GLU A 69 10.04 0.16 -24.36
CA GLU A 69 9.12 0.36 -25.47
C GLU A 69 9.77 0.07 -26.82
N ARG A 70 8.99 -0.48 -27.75
CA ARG A 70 9.37 -0.63 -29.16
C ARG A 70 8.16 -0.32 -30.02
N ASP A 71 8.33 0.58 -30.97
CA ASP A 71 7.25 1.06 -31.85
C ASP A 71 6.03 1.55 -31.06
N GLY A 72 6.27 2.25 -29.94
CA GLY A 72 5.23 2.75 -29.02
C GLY A 72 4.55 1.68 -28.16
N SER A 73 4.96 0.42 -28.27
CA SER A 73 4.38 -0.71 -27.51
C SER A 73 5.25 -1.10 -26.32
N PHE A 74 4.62 -1.35 -25.18
CA PHE A 74 5.27 -1.91 -23.99
C PHE A 74 5.85 -3.30 -24.30
N ILE A 75 7.12 -3.53 -23.95
CA ILE A 75 7.81 -4.80 -24.17
C ILE A 75 8.55 -5.34 -22.94
N GLY A 76 8.52 -4.61 -21.82
CA GLY A 76 9.10 -5.08 -20.56
C GLY A 76 9.25 -3.98 -19.53
N CYS A 77 9.55 -4.37 -18.30
CA CYS A 77 9.77 -3.45 -17.19
C CYS A 77 10.65 -4.05 -16.10
N VAL A 78 11.14 -3.19 -15.22
CA VAL A 78 11.70 -3.57 -13.92
C VAL A 78 11.56 -2.42 -12.94
N LEU A 79 11.34 -2.74 -11.66
CA LEU A 79 11.34 -1.78 -10.56
C LEU A 79 12.58 -2.01 -9.68
N LEU A 80 13.23 -0.94 -9.28
CA LEU A 80 14.17 -0.92 -8.16
C LEU A 80 13.61 0.00 -7.08
N VAL A 81 13.36 -0.56 -5.91
CA VAL A 81 12.77 0.14 -4.77
C VAL A 81 13.70 0.06 -3.56
N LYS A 82 13.60 1.01 -2.63
CA LYS A 82 14.37 0.98 -1.39
C LYS A 82 14.00 -0.27 -0.58
N ASP A 83 15.00 -0.94 -0.05
CA ASP A 83 14.81 -2.09 0.82
C ASP A 83 14.39 -1.64 2.22
N ARG A 84 13.09 -1.44 2.42
CA ARG A 84 12.54 -0.94 3.69
C ARG A 84 12.47 -1.99 4.80
N ASP A 85 12.56 -3.30 4.50
CA ASP A 85 12.52 -4.37 5.52
C ASP A 85 13.91 -4.76 6.03
N SER A 86 14.92 -3.91 5.82
CA SER A 86 16.26 -4.18 6.32
C SER A 86 16.97 -2.91 6.75
N ASP A 87 17.66 -2.99 7.88
CA ASP A 87 18.51 -1.91 8.40
C ASP A 87 19.75 -1.65 7.51
N LEU A 88 20.05 -2.57 6.58
CA LEU A 88 21.12 -2.39 5.63
C LEU A 88 20.70 -1.46 4.50
N ASN A 89 21.55 -0.47 4.19
CA ASN A 89 21.37 0.40 3.04
C ASN A 89 21.37 -0.41 1.73
N GLY A 90 20.19 -0.77 1.22
CA GLY A 90 20.04 -1.61 0.04
C GLY A 90 18.74 -1.35 -0.71
N ALA A 91 18.61 -2.05 -1.84
CA ALA A 91 17.44 -2.00 -2.70
C ALA A 91 16.85 -3.39 -2.97
N LYS A 92 15.59 -3.40 -3.40
CA LYS A 92 14.87 -4.58 -3.89
C LYS A 92 14.59 -4.43 -5.37
N LEU A 93 14.93 -5.45 -6.16
CA LEU A 93 14.49 -5.57 -7.55
C LEU A 93 13.11 -6.26 -7.56
N ARG A 94 12.12 -5.64 -8.19
CA ARG A 94 10.72 -6.08 -8.22
C ARG A 94 10.18 -6.05 -9.65
N LEU A 95 9.19 -6.91 -9.92
CA LEU A 95 8.36 -6.91 -11.14
C LEU A 95 9.17 -6.84 -12.46
N LEU A 96 10.24 -7.65 -12.56
CA LEU A 96 10.95 -7.82 -13.82
C LEU A 96 10.08 -8.62 -14.78
N LEU A 97 9.75 -8.03 -15.93
CA LEU A 97 9.00 -8.68 -16.98
C LEU A 97 9.57 -8.33 -18.35
N VAL A 98 9.59 -9.33 -19.23
CA VAL A 98 9.97 -9.19 -20.64
C VAL A 98 8.92 -9.91 -21.47
N GLU A 99 8.26 -9.16 -22.37
CA GLU A 99 7.27 -9.71 -23.30
C GLU A 99 7.89 -10.81 -24.17
N PRO A 100 7.12 -11.85 -24.55
CA PRO A 100 7.60 -12.90 -25.43
C PRO A 100 8.27 -12.39 -26.72
N SER A 101 7.72 -11.33 -27.32
CA SER A 101 8.24 -10.67 -28.53
C SER A 101 9.60 -9.97 -28.35
N ALA A 102 10.09 -9.84 -27.11
CA ALA A 102 11.34 -9.17 -26.76
C ALA A 102 12.37 -10.10 -26.10
N ARG A 103 12.04 -11.38 -25.92
CA ARG A 103 12.95 -12.38 -25.35
C ARG A 103 14.09 -12.68 -26.34
N GLY A 104 15.26 -13.01 -25.82
CA GLY A 104 16.47 -13.28 -26.62
C GLY A 104 17.21 -12.05 -27.13
N LEU A 105 16.65 -10.84 -26.98
CA LEU A 105 17.29 -9.58 -27.40
C LEU A 105 18.24 -8.96 -26.36
N GLY A 106 18.45 -9.65 -25.23
CA GLY A 106 19.22 -9.10 -24.12
C GLY A 106 18.50 -8.04 -23.27
N LEU A 107 17.21 -7.76 -23.54
CA LEU A 107 16.43 -6.74 -22.81
C LEU A 107 16.41 -6.98 -21.29
N GLY A 108 16.14 -8.21 -20.84
CA GLY A 108 16.11 -8.53 -19.41
C GLY A 108 17.46 -8.26 -18.70
N ARG A 109 18.57 -8.55 -19.38
CA ARG A 109 19.92 -8.19 -18.90
C ARG A 109 20.08 -6.68 -18.80
N ASN A 110 19.70 -5.96 -19.85
CA ASN A 110 19.83 -4.50 -19.88
C ASN A 110 19.02 -3.86 -18.73
N LEU A 111 17.78 -4.30 -18.50
CA LEU A 111 16.94 -3.86 -17.38
C LEU A 111 17.62 -4.08 -16.01
N ILE A 112 18.20 -5.26 -15.75
CA ILE A 112 18.93 -5.53 -14.50
C ILE A 112 20.19 -4.66 -14.38
N GLN A 113 20.88 -4.41 -15.49
CA GLN A 113 22.06 -3.54 -15.51
C GLN A 113 21.69 -2.10 -15.20
N GLN A 114 20.56 -1.59 -15.70
CA GLN A 114 20.04 -0.27 -15.31
C GLN A 114 19.78 -0.18 -13.80
N CYS A 115 19.17 -1.21 -13.22
CA CYS A 115 18.99 -1.28 -11.76
C CYS A 115 20.32 -1.26 -11.01
N THR A 116 21.32 -1.98 -11.51
CA THR A 116 22.63 -2.08 -10.87
C THR A 116 23.39 -0.75 -10.95
N SER A 117 23.40 -0.10 -12.11
CA SER A 117 23.99 1.23 -12.31
C SER A 117 23.33 2.27 -11.41
N PHE A 118 22.00 2.35 -11.39
CA PHE A 118 21.29 3.30 -10.54
C PHE A 118 21.53 3.02 -9.04
N ALA A 119 21.60 1.74 -8.64
CA ALA A 119 21.95 1.40 -7.27
C ALA A 119 23.36 1.88 -6.88
N HIS A 120 24.33 1.80 -7.79
CA HIS A 120 25.66 2.35 -7.59
C HIS A 120 25.65 3.88 -7.48
N GLU A 121 24.92 4.57 -8.35
CA GLU A 121 24.78 6.03 -8.34
C GLU A 121 24.17 6.54 -7.02
N VAL A 122 23.17 5.83 -6.52
CA VAL A 122 22.49 6.13 -5.25
C VAL A 122 23.32 5.73 -4.02
N GLY A 123 24.27 4.80 -4.19
CA GLY A 123 25.13 4.31 -3.12
C GLY A 123 24.54 3.16 -2.30
N TYR A 124 23.65 2.35 -2.87
CA TYR A 124 23.16 1.14 -2.23
C TYR A 124 24.28 0.10 -2.09
N SER A 125 24.38 -0.54 -0.92
CA SER A 125 25.40 -1.57 -0.66
C SER A 125 25.06 -2.94 -1.28
N ARG A 126 23.78 -3.16 -1.60
CA ARG A 126 23.27 -4.44 -2.11
C ARG A 126 21.94 -4.29 -2.84
N ILE A 127 21.64 -5.26 -3.70
CA ILE A 127 20.32 -5.46 -4.29
C ILE A 127 19.84 -6.87 -3.96
N ARG A 128 18.62 -7.00 -3.42
CA ARG A 128 17.97 -8.30 -3.18
C ARG A 128 16.71 -8.47 -4.03
N LEU A 129 16.29 -9.71 -4.26
CA LEU A 129 15.00 -10.01 -4.86
C LEU A 129 14.51 -11.40 -4.43
N TRP A 130 13.21 -11.60 -4.58
CA TRP A 130 12.56 -12.90 -4.44
C TRP A 130 12.23 -13.45 -5.83
N THR A 131 12.50 -14.73 -6.05
CA THR A 131 12.16 -15.44 -7.28
C THR A 131 11.65 -16.83 -6.97
N ASN A 132 10.80 -17.36 -7.84
CA ASN A 132 10.26 -18.71 -7.72
C ASN A 132 11.16 -19.74 -8.42
N SER A 133 11.18 -20.98 -7.93
CA SER A 133 11.90 -22.10 -8.56
C SER A 133 11.47 -22.37 -10.01
N GLY A 134 10.19 -22.16 -10.33
CA GLY A 134 9.62 -22.32 -11.68
C GLY A 134 10.13 -21.29 -12.72
N LEU A 135 10.65 -20.14 -12.27
CA LEU A 135 11.16 -19.07 -13.13
C LEU A 135 12.62 -19.32 -13.56
N THR A 136 12.86 -20.46 -14.22
CA THR A 136 14.21 -20.94 -14.57
C THR A 136 15.03 -19.95 -15.40
N SER A 137 14.40 -19.27 -16.36
CA SER A 137 15.03 -18.24 -17.20
C SER A 137 15.47 -17.03 -16.38
N ALA A 138 14.62 -16.52 -15.47
CA ALA A 138 14.96 -15.40 -14.61
C ALA A 138 16.10 -15.75 -13.65
N ARG A 139 16.07 -16.95 -13.05
CA ARG A 139 17.14 -17.43 -12.15
C ARG A 139 18.50 -17.50 -12.85
N ARG A 140 18.55 -18.04 -14.07
CA ARG A 140 19.78 -18.08 -14.88
C ARG A 140 20.29 -16.68 -15.21
N LEU A 141 19.38 -15.75 -15.47
CA LEU A 141 19.72 -14.36 -15.73
C LEU A 141 20.32 -13.69 -14.49
N TYR A 142 19.69 -13.81 -13.32
CA TYR A 142 20.22 -13.27 -12.06
C TYR A 142 21.60 -13.83 -11.73
N GLN A 143 21.81 -15.14 -11.87
CA GLN A 143 23.12 -15.77 -11.64
C GLN A 143 24.20 -15.21 -12.58
N LYS A 144 23.88 -15.00 -13.87
CA LYS A 144 24.80 -14.42 -14.84
C LYS A 144 25.17 -12.97 -14.53
N GLU A 145 24.26 -12.20 -13.96
CA GLU A 145 24.52 -10.82 -13.49
C GLU A 145 25.10 -10.77 -12.06
N GLY A 146 25.49 -11.93 -11.49
CA GLY A 146 26.26 -12.00 -10.25
C GLY A 146 25.43 -12.12 -8.96
N TYR A 147 24.11 -12.28 -9.05
CA TYR A 147 23.29 -12.56 -7.87
C TYR A 147 23.56 -13.96 -7.32
N LYS A 148 23.67 -14.06 -6.00
CA LYS A 148 23.89 -15.31 -5.27
C LYS A 148 22.64 -15.70 -4.49
N LEU A 149 22.35 -17.00 -4.47
CA LEU A 149 21.32 -17.58 -3.60
C LEU A 149 21.71 -17.36 -2.14
N MET A 150 20.84 -16.69 -1.37
CA MET A 150 21.04 -16.43 0.05
C MET A 150 20.19 -17.34 0.92
N LYS A 151 18.92 -17.51 0.56
CA LYS A 151 17.93 -18.30 1.31
C LYS A 151 16.95 -18.92 0.34
N SER A 152 16.45 -20.11 0.68
CA SER A 152 15.40 -20.80 -0.05
C SER A 152 14.39 -21.31 0.97
N GLU A 153 13.12 -20.98 0.78
CA GLU A 153 12.03 -21.42 1.65
C GLU A 153 10.94 -22.06 0.80
N GLU A 154 10.43 -23.19 1.28
CA GLU A 154 9.20 -23.76 0.75
C GLU A 154 8.06 -22.95 1.35
N GLU A 155 7.34 -22.26 0.47
CA GLU A 155 6.27 -21.38 0.87
C GLU A 155 5.02 -21.76 0.06
N GLU A 156 3.92 -22.02 0.76
CA GLU A 156 2.61 -22.17 0.14
C GLU A 156 1.99 -20.79 -0.02
N THR A 157 2.64 -19.94 -0.81
CA THR A 157 2.15 -18.61 -1.13
C THR A 157 1.11 -18.71 -2.24
N LEU A 158 -0.03 -18.04 -2.06
CA LEU A 158 -1.06 -17.89 -3.10
C LEU A 158 -1.75 -19.21 -3.53
N GLY A 159 -1.68 -20.28 -2.72
CA GLY A 159 -2.29 -21.59 -3.02
C GLY A 159 -1.47 -22.46 -3.97
N MET A 160 -0.19 -22.14 -4.16
CA MET A 160 0.75 -22.91 -4.97
C MET A 160 1.95 -23.31 -4.13
N LYS A 161 2.29 -24.60 -4.11
CA LYS A 161 3.57 -25.05 -3.54
C LYS A 161 4.69 -24.54 -4.40
N SER A 162 5.48 -23.62 -3.87
CA SER A 162 6.63 -23.13 -4.59
C SER A 162 7.82 -22.83 -3.68
N VAL A 163 9.01 -22.95 -4.25
CA VAL A 163 10.23 -22.66 -3.51
C VAL A 163 10.61 -21.23 -3.83
N THR A 164 10.32 -20.32 -2.90
CA THR A 164 10.74 -18.93 -2.98
C THR A 164 12.21 -18.85 -2.61
N THR A 165 12.99 -18.27 -3.50
CA THR A 165 14.43 -18.10 -3.37
C THR A 165 14.74 -16.61 -3.24
N VAL A 166 15.43 -16.24 -2.17
CA VAL A 166 16.03 -14.92 -2.03
C VAL A 166 17.41 -14.95 -2.65
N VAL A 167 17.64 -14.12 -3.66
CA VAL A 167 18.99 -13.88 -4.19
C VAL A 167 19.44 -12.46 -3.91
N GLN A 168 20.75 -12.28 -3.74
CA GLN A 168 21.36 -11.00 -3.46
C GLN A 168 22.62 -10.80 -4.30
N ALA A 169 22.77 -9.61 -4.87
CA ALA A 169 24.03 -9.11 -5.37
C ALA A 169 24.61 -8.13 -4.34
N THR A 170 25.78 -8.46 -3.79
CA THR A 170 26.54 -7.54 -2.93
C THR A 170 27.44 -6.70 -3.80
N GLN A 171 27.34 -5.38 -3.70
CA GLN A 171 28.21 -4.46 -4.44
C GLN A 171 29.47 -4.22 -3.62
N ARG A 172 30.66 -4.41 -4.22
CA ARG A 172 31.90 -3.92 -3.60
C ARG A 172 31.94 -2.41 -3.78
N ILE A 173 31.81 -1.66 -2.68
CA ILE A 173 32.02 -0.22 -2.69
C ILE A 173 33.53 0.00 -2.85
N THR A 174 34.00 0.14 -4.09
CA THR A 174 35.32 0.70 -4.36
C THR A 174 35.14 2.21 -4.42
N SER A 175 35.55 2.91 -3.37
CA SER A 175 35.37 4.35 -3.20
C SER A 175 35.76 5.14 -4.47
N PRO A 176 34.84 5.91 -5.08
CA PRO A 176 35.20 7.00 -5.96
C PRO A 176 34.91 8.33 -5.26
N THR A 177 35.84 9.26 -5.42
CA THR A 177 35.72 10.67 -5.06
C THR A 177 34.58 11.35 -5.83
N MET A 178 33.35 11.24 -5.33
CA MET A 178 32.26 12.21 -5.55
C MET A 178 31.31 12.14 -4.35
N SER A 179 30.92 13.30 -3.84
CA SER A 179 29.94 13.45 -2.76
C SER A 179 28.61 12.80 -3.15
N PRO A 180 28.18 11.69 -2.51
CA PRO A 180 26.93 11.04 -2.85
C PRO A 180 25.76 11.90 -2.35
N SER A 181 24.73 12.07 -3.17
CA SER A 181 23.39 12.36 -2.68
C SER A 181 22.90 11.12 -1.94
N VAL A 182 23.30 10.98 -0.67
CA VAL A 182 23.01 9.84 0.20
C VAL A 182 21.49 9.71 0.38
N CYS A 183 20.91 8.58 -0.03
CA CYS A 183 19.54 8.22 0.38
C CYS A 183 19.50 8.09 1.91
N PRO A 184 18.66 8.87 2.62
CA PRO A 184 18.67 8.89 4.08
C PRO A 184 18.33 7.50 4.64
N VAL A 185 19.22 6.97 5.47
CA VAL A 185 19.01 5.76 6.27
C VAL A 185 18.36 6.21 7.58
N LYS A 186 17.21 5.62 7.95
CA LYS A 186 16.53 5.93 9.23
C LYS A 186 17.44 5.44 10.38
N PRO A 187 17.64 6.19 11.48
CA PRO A 187 18.47 5.73 12.59
C PRO A 187 17.84 4.53 13.31
N THR A 188 18.66 3.55 13.68
CA THR A 188 18.28 2.33 14.42
C THR A 188 18.32 2.52 15.94
N SER A 189 17.26 2.03 16.60
CA SER A 189 17.18 1.52 18.00
C SER A 189 17.05 2.50 19.19
N PRO A 190 16.56 2.04 20.37
CA PRO A 190 15.27 2.47 20.91
C PRO A 190 15.44 3.32 22.17
N ALA A 191 14.73 4.44 22.23
CA ALA A 191 14.54 5.14 23.49
C ALA A 191 13.15 4.81 24.02
N ILE A 192 13.11 4.26 25.22
CA ILE A 192 11.92 4.17 26.07
C ILE A 192 11.36 5.60 26.19
N VAL A 193 10.24 5.89 25.53
CA VAL A 193 9.56 7.18 25.69
C VAL A 193 8.59 7.05 26.85
N THR A 194 9.03 7.55 28.00
CA THR A 194 8.14 7.92 29.09
C THR A 194 7.29 9.12 28.66
N THR A 195 6.01 9.04 29.01
CA THR A 195 4.93 10.03 28.94
C THR A 195 5.28 11.49 28.60
N SER A 196 4.46 12.04 27.69
CA SER A 196 4.19 13.47 27.41
C SER A 196 5.22 14.26 26.57
N ALA A 197 4.94 14.36 25.27
CA ALA A 197 5.01 15.58 24.43
C ALA A 197 4.94 15.21 22.93
N CYS A 198 4.00 15.78 22.16
CA CYS A 198 4.00 15.70 20.69
C CYS A 198 5.37 16.22 20.17
N PRO A 199 6.13 15.46 19.35
CA PRO A 199 7.37 15.95 18.76
C PRO A 199 7.13 17.00 17.64
N ALA A 200 8.13 17.86 17.43
CA ALA A 200 8.11 19.01 16.52
C ALA A 200 8.10 18.61 15.01
N PRO A 201 7.63 19.50 14.12
CA PRO A 201 7.13 19.11 12.80
C PRO A 201 8.22 18.81 11.77
N SER A 202 8.04 17.71 11.04
CA SER A 202 8.61 17.47 9.71
C SER A 202 7.48 17.44 8.67
N LEU A 203 7.74 18.03 7.52
CA LEU A 203 6.84 18.09 6.37
C LEU A 203 6.69 16.68 5.78
N GLU A 204 5.51 16.10 5.95
CA GLU A 204 4.76 15.26 4.99
C GLU A 204 3.66 14.51 5.76
N VAL A 205 2.39 14.66 5.35
CA VAL A 205 1.20 14.09 6.01
C VAL A 205 0.75 12.89 5.17
N TRP A 206 0.93 11.66 5.69
CA TRP A 206 0.80 10.43 4.89
C TRP A 206 -0.49 9.61 5.11
N ALA A 207 -1.42 10.08 5.95
CA ALA A 207 -2.79 9.58 5.98
C ALA A 207 -3.74 10.78 6.00
N THR A 208 -4.11 11.27 4.82
CA THR A 208 -5.07 12.38 4.75
C THR A 208 -6.47 11.81 4.68
N PRO A 209 -7.32 12.03 5.70
CA PRO A 209 -8.74 11.82 5.53
C PRO A 209 -9.22 12.68 4.34
N TYR A 210 -10.18 12.17 3.58
CA TYR A 210 -10.64 12.80 2.35
C TYR A 210 -12.15 12.75 2.25
N SER A 211 -12.71 13.70 1.50
CA SER A 211 -14.14 13.80 1.25
C SER A 211 -14.43 14.13 -0.20
N PHE A 212 -15.62 13.79 -0.67
CA PHE A 212 -16.10 14.15 -2.00
C PHE A 212 -17.62 14.09 -2.08
N ASP A 213 -18.19 14.87 -2.99
CA ASP A 213 -19.61 14.81 -3.31
C ASP A 213 -19.85 13.88 -4.50
N SER A 214 -20.88 13.05 -4.41
CA SER A 214 -21.40 12.28 -5.54
C SER A 214 -22.91 12.25 -5.49
N GLY A 215 -23.53 12.95 -6.46
CA GLY A 215 -24.97 13.14 -6.49
C GLY A 215 -25.48 13.87 -5.25
N MET A 216 -26.38 13.23 -4.51
CA MET A 216 -27.01 13.79 -3.29
C MET A 216 -26.25 13.47 -2.00
N VAL A 217 -25.03 12.92 -2.10
CA VAL A 217 -24.30 12.38 -0.96
C VAL A 217 -22.92 13.03 -0.86
N HIS A 218 -22.58 13.48 0.33
CA HIS A 218 -21.23 13.84 0.73
C HIS A 218 -20.58 12.65 1.43
N TYR A 219 -19.48 12.14 0.86
CA TYR A 219 -18.75 11.00 1.38
C TYR A 219 -17.51 11.46 2.15
N ILE A 220 -17.23 10.81 3.27
CA ILE A 220 -16.07 11.06 4.11
C ILE A 220 -15.36 9.74 4.36
N GLN A 221 -14.05 9.69 4.12
CA GLN A 221 -13.19 8.61 4.59
C GLN A 221 -12.27 9.15 5.68
N PHE A 222 -12.23 8.47 6.81
CA PHE A 222 -11.40 8.83 7.96
C PHE A 222 -10.65 7.61 8.48
N ASP A 223 -9.58 7.87 9.23
CA ASP A 223 -8.72 6.86 9.85
C ASP A 223 -9.19 6.56 11.28
N THR A 224 -9.29 5.27 11.56
CA THR A 224 -9.66 4.68 12.85
C THR A 224 -8.54 3.81 13.44
N GLU A 225 -7.42 3.70 12.74
CA GLU A 225 -6.24 2.90 13.13
C GLU A 225 -5.21 3.78 13.86
N THR A 226 -4.99 4.98 13.33
CA THR A 226 -4.00 5.94 13.84
C THR A 226 -4.57 7.36 13.86
N ASP A 227 -3.79 8.30 14.40
CA ASP A 227 -4.04 9.74 14.37
C ASP A 227 -5.42 10.14 14.95
N LEU A 228 -5.86 9.46 16.02
CA LEU A 228 -7.14 9.74 16.69
C LEU A 228 -7.17 11.13 17.33
N GLY A 229 -6.04 11.62 17.84
CA GLY A 229 -5.96 12.91 18.52
C GLY A 229 -6.57 12.92 19.92
N HIS A 230 -6.71 14.10 20.52
CA HIS A 230 -7.25 14.36 21.86
C HIS A 230 -6.59 13.56 23.01
N GLY A 231 -5.35 13.12 22.82
CA GLY A 231 -4.64 12.28 23.79
C GLY A 231 -5.10 10.82 23.82
N PHE A 232 -5.93 10.40 22.86
CA PHE A 232 -6.19 9.00 22.57
C PHE A 232 -5.07 8.44 21.69
N ILE A 233 -4.79 7.16 21.89
CA ILE A 233 -3.80 6.40 21.11
C ILE A 233 -4.60 5.52 20.16
N GLY A 234 -4.27 5.60 18.87
CA GLY A 234 -4.87 4.74 17.85
C GLY A 234 -4.58 3.26 18.11
N PRO A 235 -5.47 2.32 17.74
CA PRO A 235 -5.23 0.89 17.92
C PRO A 235 -3.89 0.39 17.36
N ASP A 236 -3.48 0.90 16.21
CA ASP A 236 -2.24 0.50 15.54
C ASP A 236 -1.02 1.32 16.00
N GLU A 237 -1.23 2.42 16.74
CA GLU A 237 -0.15 3.31 17.20
C GLU A 237 0.80 2.67 18.21
N ILE A 238 1.96 3.30 18.40
CA ILE A 238 2.91 2.93 19.47
C ILE A 238 2.19 3.04 20.82
N GLY A 239 1.99 1.90 21.48
CA GLY A 239 1.23 1.80 22.73
C GLY A 239 -0.28 1.59 22.55
N GLY A 240 -0.75 1.41 21.30
CA GLY A 240 -2.10 1.03 20.93
C GLY A 240 -2.43 -0.43 21.24
N SER A 241 -3.71 -0.80 21.09
CA SER A 241 -4.22 -2.12 21.47
C SER A 241 -3.76 -3.29 20.61
N GLU A 242 -3.24 -3.03 19.40
CA GLU A 242 -2.83 -4.08 18.45
C GLU A 242 -1.33 -4.38 18.48
N GLY A 243 -0.52 -3.45 18.99
CA GLY A 243 0.94 -3.63 19.01
C GLY A 243 1.60 -3.59 17.63
N GLU A 244 0.95 -3.01 16.62
CA GLU A 244 1.50 -2.82 15.27
C GLU A 244 2.54 -1.70 15.18
N GLU A 245 2.64 -0.85 16.22
CA GLU A 245 3.62 0.23 16.35
C GLU A 245 3.68 1.15 15.11
N SER A 246 2.54 1.43 14.50
CA SER A 246 2.34 2.17 13.26
C SER A 246 1.74 3.56 13.50
N GLY A 247 2.31 4.59 12.88
CA GLY A 247 1.89 5.98 13.16
C GLY A 247 2.35 6.49 14.54
N PRO A 248 1.85 7.65 15.00
CA PRO A 248 1.00 8.59 14.25
C PRO A 248 1.69 9.11 12.98
N PHE A 249 0.94 9.30 11.90
CA PHE A 249 1.45 9.78 10.62
C PHE A 249 1.34 11.30 10.47
N SER A 250 0.45 11.95 11.23
CA SER A 250 0.37 13.39 11.28
C SER A 250 1.37 13.97 12.28
N THR A 251 2.16 14.95 11.83
CA THR A 251 2.99 15.78 12.73
C THR A 251 2.21 16.91 13.40
N LEU A 252 0.93 17.08 13.04
CA LEU A 252 0.02 18.07 13.61
C LEU A 252 -0.97 17.38 14.53
N CYS A 253 -0.95 17.71 15.83
CA CYS A 253 -1.90 17.15 16.78
C CYS A 253 -3.35 17.55 16.38
N ASP A 254 -4.27 16.58 16.44
CA ASP A 254 -5.69 16.68 16.05
C ASP A 254 -5.93 17.08 14.58
N ALA A 255 -4.98 16.84 13.67
CA ALA A 255 -5.12 17.23 12.26
C ALA A 255 -6.38 16.65 11.61
N GLN A 256 -6.60 15.36 11.79
CA GLN A 256 -7.77 14.66 11.27
C GLN A 256 -9.08 15.23 11.81
N LEU A 257 -9.15 15.52 13.11
CA LEU A 257 -10.37 16.05 13.73
C LEU A 257 -10.66 17.49 13.31
N LYS A 258 -9.62 18.32 13.21
CA LYS A 258 -9.75 19.69 12.70
C LYS A 258 -10.18 19.71 11.23
N TRP A 259 -9.65 18.78 10.44
CA TRP A 259 -10.07 18.59 9.06
C TRP A 259 -11.54 18.16 9.00
N LEU A 260 -11.93 17.13 9.75
CA LEU A 260 -13.27 16.56 9.75
C LEU A 260 -14.32 17.58 10.18
N GLU A 261 -14.05 18.33 11.24
CA GLU A 261 -14.92 19.40 11.73
C GLU A 261 -15.11 20.49 10.66
N LYS A 262 -14.04 20.88 9.97
CA LYS A 262 -14.07 21.89 8.91
C LYS A 262 -14.83 21.40 7.68
N ASP A 263 -14.60 20.16 7.28
CA ASP A 263 -15.20 19.53 6.11
C ASP A 263 -16.72 19.40 6.28
N LEU A 264 -17.16 18.80 7.39
CA LEU A 264 -18.58 18.66 7.73
C LEU A 264 -19.29 20.01 7.88
N SER A 265 -18.62 21.01 8.45
CA SER A 265 -19.18 22.38 8.54
C SER A 265 -19.39 23.04 7.19
N SER A 266 -18.73 22.55 6.14
CA SER A 266 -18.80 23.12 4.79
C SER A 266 -19.91 22.51 3.92
N VAL A 267 -20.54 21.43 4.38
CA VAL A 267 -21.55 20.69 3.61
C VAL A 267 -22.84 21.50 3.45
N ASP A 268 -23.21 21.78 2.20
CA ASP A 268 -24.51 22.37 1.85
C ASP A 268 -25.56 21.25 1.71
N ARG A 269 -26.32 21.04 2.79
CA ARG A 269 -27.36 19.99 2.86
C ARG A 269 -28.51 20.18 1.86
N ASN A 270 -28.63 21.33 1.19
CA ASN A 270 -29.59 21.48 0.08
C ASN A 270 -29.10 20.81 -1.21
N LYS A 271 -27.79 20.60 -1.36
CA LYS A 271 -27.18 19.91 -2.51
C LYS A 271 -26.91 18.45 -2.19
N THR A 272 -26.31 18.21 -1.03
CA THR A 272 -25.96 16.87 -0.53
C THR A 272 -26.69 16.62 0.80
N PRO A 273 -27.99 16.30 0.75
CA PRO A 273 -28.79 16.06 1.95
C PRO A 273 -28.36 14.82 2.74
N TRP A 274 -27.49 13.97 2.19
CA TRP A 274 -26.94 12.79 2.87
C TRP A 274 -25.44 12.93 3.09
N ILE A 275 -24.97 12.55 4.27
CA ILE A 275 -23.55 12.44 4.62
C ILE A 275 -23.28 10.99 5.02
N ILE A 276 -22.32 10.37 4.35
CA ILE A 276 -21.86 9.00 4.64
C ILE A 276 -20.40 9.06 5.04
N ALA A 277 -20.10 8.60 6.26
CA ALA A 277 -18.74 8.46 6.76
C ALA A 277 -18.30 7.00 6.68
N ALA A 278 -17.03 6.74 6.37
CA ALA A 278 -16.45 5.42 6.34
C ALA A 278 -15.08 5.40 7.04
N GLY A 279 -14.90 4.42 7.92
CA GLY A 279 -13.65 4.15 8.64
C GLY A 279 -13.37 2.65 8.64
N HIS A 280 -12.15 2.22 9.00
CA HIS A 280 -11.83 0.79 9.00
C HIS A 280 -12.50 0.06 10.17
N ARG A 281 -12.37 0.59 11.39
CA ARG A 281 -12.81 -0.08 12.62
C ARG A 281 -14.22 0.31 13.05
N PRO A 282 -15.06 -0.67 13.40
CA PRO A 282 -16.33 -0.42 14.03
C PRO A 282 -16.15 -0.07 15.51
N TRP A 283 -17.11 0.66 16.06
CA TRP A 283 -17.29 0.81 17.50
C TRP A 283 -18.67 0.38 18.00
N TYR A 284 -19.51 -0.11 17.09
CA TYR A 284 -20.77 -0.79 17.40
C TYR A 284 -20.84 -2.10 16.63
N ILE A 285 -20.61 -3.21 17.34
CA ILE A 285 -20.72 -4.55 16.80
C ILE A 285 -21.01 -5.56 17.92
N SER A 286 -21.79 -6.59 17.60
CA SER A 286 -22.18 -7.67 18.53
C SER A 286 -21.24 -8.87 18.53
N ALA A 287 -20.20 -8.86 17.68
CA ALA A 287 -19.13 -9.84 17.74
C ALA A 287 -18.26 -9.68 18.99
N LYS A 288 -17.64 -10.78 19.40
CA LYS A 288 -16.66 -10.77 20.48
C LYS A 288 -15.52 -9.83 20.12
N ASN A 289 -15.12 -8.98 21.06
CA ASN A 289 -13.97 -8.10 20.88
C ASN A 289 -12.65 -8.91 20.99
N GLU A 290 -12.32 -9.66 19.95
CA GLU A 290 -11.02 -10.31 19.80
C GLU A 290 -10.06 -9.33 19.11
N SER A 291 -8.82 -9.21 19.61
CA SER A 291 -7.75 -8.38 19.01
C SER A 291 -8.20 -6.96 18.61
N GLY A 292 -8.66 -6.17 19.60
CA GLY A 292 -8.96 -4.74 19.46
C GLY A 292 -9.95 -4.36 18.34
N THR A 293 -10.73 -5.33 17.85
CA THR A 293 -11.68 -5.19 16.75
C THR A 293 -12.69 -4.05 16.99
N VAL A 294 -13.07 -3.82 18.25
CA VAL A 294 -13.95 -2.70 18.63
C VAL A 294 -13.11 -1.51 19.09
N CYS A 295 -13.16 -0.41 18.34
CA CYS A 295 -12.45 0.82 18.68
C CYS A 295 -13.29 1.75 19.56
N GLU A 296 -13.31 1.52 20.87
CA GLU A 296 -14.04 2.37 21.83
C GLU A 296 -13.56 3.83 21.85
N ASP A 297 -12.27 4.06 21.62
CA ASP A 297 -11.70 5.41 21.60
C ASP A 297 -12.10 6.16 20.34
N CYS A 298 -12.21 5.48 19.19
CA CYS A 298 -12.76 6.05 17.96
C CYS A 298 -14.18 6.60 18.21
N ARG A 299 -15.02 5.87 18.94
CA ARG A 299 -16.36 6.36 19.31
C ARG A 299 -16.29 7.66 20.11
N LYS A 300 -15.45 7.72 21.15
CA LYS A 300 -15.31 8.92 22.00
C LYS A 300 -14.84 10.14 21.21
N VAL A 301 -14.03 9.90 20.18
CA VAL A 301 -13.41 10.92 19.34
C VAL A 301 -14.37 11.40 18.23
N PHE A 302 -14.93 10.49 17.44
CA PHE A 302 -15.66 10.83 16.21
C PHE A 302 -17.18 10.97 16.40
N GLU A 303 -17.80 10.16 17.27
CA GLU A 303 -19.26 10.19 17.48
C GLU A 303 -19.78 11.60 17.85
N PRO A 304 -19.11 12.38 18.73
CA PRO A 304 -19.57 13.74 19.03
C PRO A 304 -19.62 14.66 17.81
N ILE A 305 -18.64 14.54 16.91
CA ILE A 305 -18.57 15.33 15.67
C ILE A 305 -19.67 14.88 14.71
N PHE A 306 -19.87 13.57 14.56
CA PHE A 306 -20.91 13.00 13.68
C PHE A 306 -22.32 13.39 14.11
N LEU A 307 -22.59 13.35 15.42
CA LEU A 307 -23.87 13.79 15.97
C LEU A 307 -24.08 15.30 15.82
N LYS A 308 -23.02 16.10 15.97
CA LYS A 308 -23.09 17.56 15.81
C LYS A 308 -23.46 17.96 14.38
N HIS A 309 -22.89 17.30 13.38
CA HIS A 309 -23.09 17.65 11.97
C HIS A 309 -24.16 16.82 11.26
N GLY A 310 -24.82 15.91 11.98
CA GLY A 310 -25.92 15.10 11.44
C GLY A 310 -25.46 14.15 10.32
N VAL A 311 -24.39 13.40 10.58
CA VAL A 311 -23.97 12.28 9.72
C VAL A 311 -25.06 11.22 9.72
N ASP A 312 -25.44 10.75 8.53
CA ASP A 312 -26.63 9.89 8.36
C ASP A 312 -26.26 8.40 8.44
N LEU A 313 -25.09 8.03 7.93
CA LEU A 313 -24.62 6.64 7.87
C LEU A 313 -23.11 6.58 8.11
N VAL A 314 -22.69 5.61 8.91
CA VAL A 314 -21.31 5.25 9.15
C VAL A 314 -21.08 3.81 8.69
N LEU A 315 -20.08 3.63 7.83
CA LEU A 315 -19.65 2.35 7.29
C LEU A 315 -18.33 1.93 7.94
N SER A 316 -18.24 0.66 8.34
CA SER A 316 -17.02 0.08 8.92
C SER A 316 -16.73 -1.32 8.40
N GLY A 317 -15.47 -1.74 8.55
CA GLY A 317 -14.95 -3.06 8.20
C GLY A 317 -14.38 -3.77 9.42
N ARG A 318 -13.13 -4.24 9.32
CA ARG A 318 -12.33 -4.97 10.33
C ARG A 318 -12.88 -6.33 10.76
N THR A 319 -14.16 -6.41 11.12
CA THR A 319 -14.83 -7.63 11.58
C THR A 319 -15.44 -8.36 10.40
N HIS A 320 -15.17 -9.66 10.28
CA HIS A 320 -15.52 -10.49 9.14
C HIS A 320 -16.98 -10.95 9.15
N LEU A 321 -17.89 -10.01 9.31
CA LEU A 321 -19.33 -10.22 9.34
C LEU A 321 -20.07 -9.06 8.66
N TYR A 322 -21.38 -9.24 8.51
CA TYR A 322 -22.30 -8.17 8.16
C TYR A 322 -23.21 -7.89 9.36
N GLU A 323 -23.17 -6.67 9.89
CA GLU A 323 -24.06 -6.20 10.95
C GLU A 323 -24.58 -4.81 10.61
N ARG A 324 -25.85 -4.58 10.94
CA ARG A 324 -26.47 -3.26 10.86
C ARG A 324 -27.18 -2.97 12.16
N ASN A 325 -26.84 -1.84 12.74
CA ASN A 325 -27.52 -1.29 13.90
C ASN A 325 -28.73 -0.44 13.47
N ALA A 326 -29.66 -0.21 14.40
CA ALA A 326 -30.58 0.92 14.30
C ALA A 326 -29.76 2.24 14.26
N PRO A 327 -30.39 3.40 14.05
CA PRO A 327 -29.78 4.66 14.46
C PRO A 327 -29.42 4.62 15.95
N ILE A 328 -28.14 4.81 16.30
CA ILE A 328 -27.69 4.72 17.70
C ILE A 328 -26.74 5.86 18.06
N ARG A 329 -26.81 6.27 19.32
CA ARG A 329 -25.87 7.19 19.97
C ARG A 329 -25.50 6.66 21.35
N THR A 330 -24.20 6.57 21.64
CA THR A 330 -23.69 6.16 22.96
C THR A 330 -24.40 4.90 23.49
N PHE A 331 -24.47 3.84 22.67
CA PHE A 331 -25.13 2.55 22.96
C PHE A 331 -26.66 2.57 23.15
N ASN A 332 -27.30 3.71 22.90
CA ASN A 332 -28.76 3.83 22.98
C ASN A 332 -29.33 4.01 21.59
N ALA A 333 -30.50 3.42 21.34
CA ALA A 333 -31.28 3.72 20.14
C ALA A 333 -31.58 5.23 20.07
N ASP A 334 -31.62 5.76 18.86
CA ASP A 334 -31.91 7.16 18.61
C ASP A 334 -33.24 7.57 19.29
N PRO A 335 -33.25 8.58 20.16
CA PRO A 335 -34.44 8.97 20.92
C PRO A 335 -35.46 9.74 20.07
N ASN A 336 -35.21 9.94 18.77
CA ASN A 336 -36.06 10.73 17.91
C ASN A 336 -37.49 10.12 17.82
N PRO A 337 -38.54 10.89 18.16
CA PRO A 337 -39.92 10.38 18.12
C PRO A 337 -40.40 10.02 16.71
N ASN A 338 -39.74 10.53 15.66
CA ASN A 338 -40.04 10.19 14.27
C ASN A 338 -39.49 8.82 13.84
N GLY A 339 -38.80 8.11 14.72
CA GLY A 339 -38.22 6.80 14.45
C GLY A 339 -37.22 6.85 13.30
N LEU A 340 -37.43 6.02 12.27
CA LEU A 340 -36.51 5.91 11.13
C LEU A 340 -36.68 7.05 10.09
N ASN A 341 -37.64 7.94 10.28
CA ASN A 341 -37.84 9.08 9.40
C ASN A 341 -36.95 10.26 9.85
N ASN A 342 -35.81 10.42 9.17
CA ASN A 342 -34.78 11.42 9.46
C ASN A 342 -34.27 11.34 10.93
N PRO A 343 -33.62 10.23 11.32
CA PRO A 343 -33.13 10.04 12.67
C PRO A 343 -32.07 11.09 13.06
N SER A 344 -31.93 11.36 14.35
CA SER A 344 -30.93 12.31 14.88
C SER A 344 -29.56 11.68 15.17
N ALA A 345 -29.43 10.36 14.95
CA ALA A 345 -28.18 9.63 15.09
C ALA A 345 -27.87 8.84 13.81
N PRO A 346 -26.59 8.60 13.50
CA PRO A 346 -26.21 7.83 12.33
C PRO A 346 -26.64 6.36 12.44
N TRP A 347 -26.92 5.78 11.29
CA TRP A 347 -26.92 4.33 11.13
C TRP A 347 -25.48 3.82 11.13
N TYR A 348 -25.22 2.67 11.75
CA TYR A 348 -23.93 2.00 11.66
C TYR A 348 -24.09 0.68 10.92
N ILE A 349 -23.30 0.49 9.86
CA ILE A 349 -23.21 -0.76 9.11
C ILE A 349 -21.77 -1.22 9.11
N THR A 350 -21.53 -2.42 9.63
CA THR A 350 -20.26 -3.11 9.49
C THR A 350 -20.38 -4.17 8.42
N ASN A 351 -19.47 -4.14 7.45
CA ASN A 351 -19.37 -5.16 6.41
C ASN A 351 -17.89 -5.48 6.12
N GLY A 352 -17.31 -6.38 6.92
CA GLY A 352 -15.98 -6.95 6.65
C GLY A 352 -16.04 -8.36 6.04
N ALA A 353 -17.23 -8.88 5.71
CA ALA A 353 -17.40 -10.22 5.14
C ALA A 353 -17.07 -10.32 3.64
N ALA A 354 -16.95 -9.20 2.93
CA ALA A 354 -16.75 -9.19 1.49
C ALA A 354 -15.31 -9.61 1.11
N GLY A 355 -15.12 -10.88 0.74
CA GLY A 355 -13.86 -11.40 0.22
C GLY A 355 -12.90 -11.99 1.27
N HIS A 356 -13.40 -12.26 2.47
CA HIS A 356 -12.55 -12.71 3.57
C HIS A 356 -12.24 -14.22 3.51
N TYR A 357 -10.95 -14.57 3.66
CA TYR A 357 -10.43 -15.93 3.46
C TYR A 357 -10.31 -16.77 4.75
N ASP A 358 -10.29 -16.15 5.94
CA ASP A 358 -10.20 -16.86 7.24
C ASP A 358 -11.57 -17.33 7.78
N GLY A 359 -12.68 -16.97 7.12
CA GLY A 359 -14.03 -17.38 7.48
C GLY A 359 -14.78 -16.36 8.36
N LEU A 360 -16.09 -16.53 8.56
CA LEU A 360 -16.90 -15.53 9.25
C LEU A 360 -16.68 -15.55 10.77
N ASP A 361 -16.59 -14.36 11.37
CA ASP A 361 -16.55 -14.21 12.82
C ASP A 361 -17.87 -14.66 13.44
N SER A 362 -17.80 -15.33 14.59
CA SER A 362 -19.00 -15.74 15.33
C SER A 362 -19.57 -14.56 16.11
N LEU A 363 -20.89 -14.41 16.07
CA LEU A 363 -21.61 -13.50 16.96
C LEU A 363 -21.49 -14.01 18.40
N SER A 364 -21.27 -13.09 19.36
CA SER A 364 -21.10 -13.43 20.78
C SER A 364 -22.38 -13.33 21.60
#